data_AF-A0A4Y2BR01-F1
#
_entry.id   AF-A0A4Y2BR01-F1
#
_cell.length_a   1.000
_cell.length_b   1.000
_cell.length_c   1.000
_cell.angle_alpha   90.00
_cell.angle_beta   90.00
_cell.angle_gamma   90.00
#
_symmetry.space_group_name_H-M   'P 1'
#
loop_
_entity.id
_entity.type
_entity.pdbx_description
1 polymer ?
#
loop_
_entity_poly.entity_id
_entity_poly.type
_entity_poly.pdbx_seq_one_letter_code
_entity_poly.pdbx_strand_id
1 'polypeptide(L)'
;MLSSLVSLVWVKAHAGNPGNELADHSAKIASSCGADMSIPAPFSYIKRVCKEFLMNEWNSYWKNSTTGKRTEEILPSANLDLLISNKYVIYLFTNHGPFPAYLCRFKILNNPDCLCGEHGDIDHYLTSCMYTKDYHLLLPTGAARTHWTRKLCKNYLFLSDSLD
;
A
#
# COMPACT_ATOMS: atom_id res chain seq x y z
N MET A 1 8.85 6.80 58.40
CA MET A 1 8.98 6.18 57.06
C MET A 1 9.59 7.23 56.15
N LEU A 2 10.90 7.21 55.91
CA LEU A 2 11.58 8.20 55.07
C LEU A 2 11.39 7.81 53.61
N SER A 3 10.70 8.65 52.83
CA SER A 3 10.65 8.53 51.38
C SER A 3 12.04 8.80 50.82
N SER A 4 12.71 7.79 50.27
CA SER A 4 13.98 7.95 49.58
C SER A 4 13.74 8.70 48.26
N LEU A 5 14.03 10.00 48.25
CA LEU A 5 13.99 10.82 47.05
C LEU A 5 15.24 10.49 46.21
N VAL A 6 15.06 9.99 45.00
CA VAL A 6 16.15 9.71 44.05
C VAL A 6 16.11 10.75 42.95
N SER A 7 17.24 11.42 42.71
CA SER A 7 17.43 12.33 41.57
C SER A 7 18.30 11.68 40.51
N LEU A 8 17.84 11.67 39.26
CA LEU A 8 18.62 11.23 38.10
C LEU A 8 19.24 12.46 37.43
N VAL A 9 20.55 12.39 37.15
CA VAL A 9 21.31 13.46 36.50
C VAL A 9 22.13 12.85 35.38
N TRP A 10 22.17 13.51 34.22
CA TRP A 10 23.01 13.11 33.11
C TRP A 10 24.44 13.64 33.29
N VAL A 11 25.42 12.77 33.05
CA VAL A 11 26.84 13.12 33.07
C VAL A 11 27.47 12.66 31.75
N LYS A 12 28.37 13.48 31.21
CA LYS A 12 29.05 13.19 29.95
C LYS A 12 30.06 12.04 30.11
N ALA A 13 30.04 11.08 29.20
CA ALA A 13 31.04 10.02 29.13
C ALA A 13 32.44 10.57 28.78
N HIS A 14 33.48 9.88 29.26
CA HIS A 14 34.91 10.19 28.99
C HIS A 14 35.33 11.62 29.34
N ALA A 15 34.76 12.19 30.40
CA ALA A 15 35.01 13.56 30.84
C ALA A 15 35.87 13.65 32.13
N GLY A 16 36.54 12.57 32.54
CA GLY A 16 37.35 12.54 33.77
C GLY A 16 36.53 12.35 35.04
N ASN A 17 35.25 11.99 34.96
CA ASN A 17 34.44 11.72 36.16
C ASN A 17 34.75 10.31 36.68
N PRO A 18 35.37 10.15 37.86
CA PRO A 18 35.89 8.85 38.31
C PRO A 18 34.79 7.80 38.46
N GLY A 19 33.60 8.20 38.92
CA GLY A 19 32.47 7.28 39.12
C GLY A 19 31.88 6.78 37.80
N ASN A 20 31.69 7.68 36.83
CA ASN A 20 31.19 7.31 35.51
C ASN A 20 32.20 6.46 34.72
N GLU A 21 33.50 6.79 34.82
CA GLU A 21 34.56 6.02 34.17
C GLU A 21 34.70 4.61 34.76
N LEU A 22 34.58 4.47 36.08
CA LEU A 22 34.56 3.17 36.73
C LEU A 22 33.34 2.34 36.29
N ALA A 23 32.16 2.96 36.22
CA ALA A 23 30.95 2.30 35.74
C ALA A 23 31.10 1.82 34.28
N ASP A 24 31.62 2.67 33.39
CA ASP A 24 31.89 2.33 31.99
C ASP A 24 32.93 1.22 31.85
N HIS A 25 34.03 1.28 32.61
CA HIS A 25 35.07 0.25 32.62
C HIS A 25 34.49 -1.10 33.07
N SER A 26 33.71 -1.11 34.15
CA SER A 26 33.01 -2.31 34.62
C SER A 26 32.01 -2.84 33.61
N ALA A 27 31.20 -1.99 32.98
CA ALA A 27 30.26 -2.38 31.93
C ALA A 27 30.98 -2.99 30.72
N LYS A 28 32.15 -2.45 30.34
CA LYS A 28 32.97 -2.96 29.23
C LYS A 28 33.62 -4.31 29.53
N ILE A 29 34.10 -4.53 30.76
CA ILE A 29 34.57 -5.85 31.20
C ILE A 29 33.39 -6.83 31.19
N ALA A 30 32.24 -6.44 31.74
CA ALA A 30 31.06 -7.28 31.76
C ALA A 30 30.58 -7.65 30.34
N SER A 31 30.68 -6.74 29.36
CA SER A 31 30.31 -7.02 27.97
C SER A 31 31.27 -7.98 27.25
N SER A 32 32.50 -8.15 27.75
CA SER A 32 33.52 -9.00 27.11
C SER A 32 33.81 -10.29 27.88
N CYS A 33 33.47 -10.35 29.18
CA CYS A 33 33.65 -11.52 30.03
C CYS A 33 32.32 -12.15 30.48
N GLY A 34 31.19 -11.53 30.15
CA GLY A 34 29.85 -12.03 30.46
C GLY A 34 29.49 -13.29 29.68
N ALA A 35 28.55 -14.07 30.21
CA ALA A 35 27.98 -15.18 29.45
C ALA A 35 27.05 -14.65 28.36
N ASP A 36 27.19 -15.17 27.14
CA ASP A 36 26.27 -14.83 26.05
C ASP A 36 24.85 -15.24 26.42
N MET A 37 23.96 -14.24 26.47
CA MET A 37 22.53 -14.46 26.63
C MET A 37 21.89 -14.46 25.26
N SER A 38 21.35 -15.60 24.83
CA SER A 38 20.56 -15.68 23.61
C SER A 38 19.24 -14.93 23.83
N ILE A 39 19.18 -13.69 23.38
CA ILE A 39 17.93 -12.92 23.35
C ILE A 39 17.25 -13.24 22.02
N PRO A 40 16.05 -13.83 22.03
CA PRO A 40 15.33 -14.11 20.80
C PRO A 40 14.95 -12.81 20.09
N ALA A 41 14.87 -12.88 18.76
CA ALA A 41 14.47 -11.73 17.97
C ALA A 41 13.11 -11.17 18.45
N PRO A 42 12.98 -9.84 18.61
CA PRO A 42 11.71 -9.24 18.98
C PRO A 42 10.62 -9.61 17.98
N PHE A 43 9.39 -9.81 18.46
CA PHE A 43 8.25 -10.09 17.59
C PHE A 43 8.06 -9.02 16.50
N SER A 44 8.30 -7.75 16.83
CA SER A 44 8.26 -6.64 15.88
C SER A 44 9.27 -6.79 14.74
N TYR A 45 10.47 -7.32 15.03
CA TYR A 45 11.49 -7.61 14.02
C TYR A 45 11.01 -8.72 13.08
N ILE A 46 10.54 -9.84 13.63
CA ILE A 46 10.05 -10.97 12.82
C ILE A 46 8.86 -10.53 11.96
N LYS A 47 7.89 -9.81 12.54
CA LYS A 47 6.73 -9.27 11.81
C LYS A 47 7.15 -8.37 10.66
N ARG A 48 8.13 -7.49 10.87
CA ARG A 48 8.67 -6.60 9.83
C ARG A 48 9.32 -7.40 8.71
N VAL A 49 10.19 -8.35 9.04
CA VAL A 49 10.87 -9.21 8.04
C VAL A 49 9.86 -10.01 7.21
N CYS A 50 8.86 -10.61 7.86
CA CYS A 50 7.78 -11.32 7.15
C CYS A 50 6.98 -10.39 6.24
N LYS A 51 6.63 -9.17 6.71
CA LYS A 51 5.90 -8.19 5.89
C LYS A 51 6.74 -7.79 4.67
N GLU A 52 8.02 -7.48 4.85
CA GLU A 52 8.93 -7.12 3.76
C GLU A 52 9.05 -8.25 2.72
N PHE A 53 9.24 -9.49 3.18
CA PHE A 53 9.30 -10.65 2.31
C PHE A 53 8.00 -10.83 1.49
N LEU A 54 6.84 -10.83 2.16
CA LEU A 54 5.55 -10.98 1.49
C LEU A 54 5.28 -9.85 0.49
N MET A 55 5.64 -8.61 0.82
CA MET A 55 5.48 -7.48 -0.08
C MET A 55 6.36 -7.59 -1.32
N ASN A 56 7.58 -8.12 -1.19
CA ASN A 56 8.47 -8.33 -2.32
C ASN A 56 7.92 -9.42 -3.25
N GLU A 57 7.49 -10.55 -2.70
CA GLU A 57 6.87 -11.64 -3.45
C GLU A 57 5.61 -11.17 -4.17
N TRP A 58 4.71 -10.47 -3.47
CA TRP A 58 3.48 -9.92 -4.07
C TRP A 58 3.76 -8.92 -5.18
N ASN A 59 4.71 -8.02 -5.00
CA ASN A 59 5.08 -7.05 -6.04
C ASN A 59 5.73 -7.73 -7.25
N SER A 60 6.54 -8.77 -7.03
CA SER A 60 7.11 -9.58 -8.11
C SER A 60 6.01 -10.28 -8.91
N TYR A 61 5.09 -10.96 -8.21
CA TYR A 61 3.93 -11.59 -8.84
C TYR A 61 3.07 -10.59 -9.61
N TRP A 62 2.76 -9.43 -9.00
CA TRP A 62 1.93 -8.39 -9.59
C TRP A 62 2.50 -7.87 -10.91
N LYS A 63 3.79 -7.51 -10.94
CA LYS A 63 4.47 -7.02 -12.15
C LYS A 63 4.54 -8.06 -13.26
N ASN A 64 4.72 -9.33 -12.90
CA ASN A 64 4.87 -10.43 -13.85
C ASN A 64 3.52 -11.03 -14.29
N SER A 65 2.41 -10.68 -13.65
CA SER A 65 1.09 -11.17 -14.01
C SER A 65 0.71 -10.71 -15.42
N THR A 66 0.13 -11.62 -16.21
CA THR A 66 -0.49 -11.30 -17.52
C THR A 66 -1.94 -10.85 -17.40
N THR A 67 -2.56 -11.09 -16.23
CA THR A 67 -3.93 -10.69 -15.92
C THR A 67 -3.96 -9.44 -15.04
N GLY A 68 -5.02 -8.65 -15.12
CA GLY A 68 -5.14 -7.44 -14.28
C GLY A 68 -4.27 -6.26 -14.70
N LYS A 69 -3.71 -6.27 -15.93
CA LYS A 69 -2.85 -5.20 -16.47
C LYS A 69 -3.44 -3.79 -16.33
N ARG A 70 -4.74 -3.63 -16.56
CA ARG A 70 -5.45 -2.35 -16.35
C ARG A 70 -5.32 -1.86 -14.89
N THR A 71 -5.51 -2.76 -13.93
CA THR A 71 -5.39 -2.43 -12.51
C THR A 71 -3.93 -2.15 -12.14
N GLU A 72 -2.96 -2.85 -12.75
CA GLU A 72 -1.52 -2.59 -12.56
C GLU A 72 -1.10 -1.20 -13.06
N GLU A 73 -1.60 -0.75 -14.22
CA GLU A 73 -1.29 0.60 -14.74
C GLU A 73 -1.67 1.72 -13.75
N ILE A 74 -2.76 1.50 -13.03
CA ILE A 74 -3.34 2.39 -12.03
C ILE A 74 -2.63 2.22 -10.68
N LEU A 75 -2.41 0.99 -10.26
CA LEU A 75 -1.79 0.57 -9.00
C LEU A 75 -0.53 -0.25 -9.32
N PRO A 76 0.61 0.41 -9.58
CA PRO A 76 1.83 -0.26 -10.08
C PRO A 76 2.52 -1.15 -9.04
N SER A 77 2.11 -1.07 -7.78
CA SER A 77 2.62 -1.87 -6.68
C SER A 77 1.47 -2.37 -5.83
N ALA A 78 1.61 -3.56 -5.28
CA ALA A 78 0.73 -4.07 -4.26
C ALA A 78 0.71 -3.09 -3.07
N ASN A 79 -0.48 -2.81 -2.55
CA ASN A 79 -0.67 -2.00 -1.36
C ASN A 79 -1.65 -2.75 -0.44
N LEU A 80 -1.15 -3.23 0.70
CA LEU A 80 -1.95 -3.97 1.68
C LEU A 80 -2.93 -3.07 2.44
N ASP A 81 -2.66 -1.77 2.48
CA ASP A 81 -3.48 -0.79 3.17
C ASP A 81 -4.59 -0.23 2.25
N LEU A 82 -4.57 -0.60 0.96
CA LEU A 82 -5.58 -0.16 0.00
C LEU A 82 -6.85 -1.02 0.10
N LEU A 83 -7.81 -0.53 0.88
CA LEU A 83 -9.14 -1.12 0.98
C LEU A 83 -10.14 -0.35 0.12
N ILE A 84 -10.40 -0.85 -1.09
CA ILE A 84 -11.45 -0.31 -1.96
C ILE A 84 -12.74 -1.09 -1.70
N SER A 85 -13.69 -0.48 -0.99
CA SER A 85 -15.00 -1.08 -0.73
C SER A 85 -16.08 -0.63 -1.72
N ASN A 86 -15.86 0.50 -2.42
CA ASN A 86 -16.83 1.02 -3.37
C ASN A 86 -16.85 0.20 -4.67
N LYS A 87 -17.97 -0.50 -4.90
CA LYS A 87 -18.17 -1.35 -6.09
C LYS A 87 -18.00 -0.62 -7.42
N TYR A 88 -18.43 0.64 -7.53
CA TYR A 88 -18.32 1.41 -8.77
C TYR A 88 -16.86 1.77 -9.09
N VAL A 89 -16.08 2.06 -8.05
CA VAL A 89 -14.63 2.29 -8.17
C VAL A 89 -13.91 1.01 -8.57
N ILE A 90 -14.30 -0.14 -8.01
CA ILE A 90 -13.79 -1.44 -8.44
C ILE A 90 -14.09 -1.69 -9.91
N TYR A 91 -15.33 -1.43 -10.36
CA TYR A 91 -15.70 -1.56 -11.78
C TYR A 91 -14.83 -0.69 -12.67
N LEU A 92 -14.53 0.54 -12.26
CA LEU A 92 -13.63 1.46 -12.97
C LEU A 92 -12.22 0.91 -13.18
N PHE A 93 -11.61 0.37 -12.13
CA PHE A 93 -10.21 -0.04 -12.18
C PHE A 93 -10.00 -1.41 -12.79
N THR A 94 -10.99 -2.29 -12.66
CA THR A 94 -10.87 -3.68 -13.09
C THR A 94 -11.60 -3.97 -14.40
N ASN A 95 -12.50 -3.06 -14.82
CA ASN A 95 -13.47 -3.32 -15.89
C ASN A 95 -14.38 -4.54 -15.56
N HIS A 96 -14.59 -4.85 -14.27
CA HIS A 96 -15.37 -6.01 -13.81
C HIS A 96 -16.83 -5.67 -13.44
N GLY A 97 -17.39 -4.65 -14.08
CA GLY A 97 -18.77 -4.21 -13.83
C GLY A 97 -19.82 -4.94 -14.67
N PRO A 98 -21.09 -4.51 -14.59
CA PRO A 98 -22.18 -5.01 -15.43
C PRO A 98 -22.07 -4.49 -16.87
N PHE A 99 -20.91 -4.69 -17.49
CA PHE A 99 -20.59 -4.25 -18.84
C PHE A 99 -20.69 -5.43 -19.80
N PRO A 100 -21.30 -5.27 -21.00
CA PRO A 100 -21.46 -6.37 -21.94
C PRO A 100 -20.16 -7.12 -22.25
N ALA A 101 -19.05 -6.40 -22.44
CA ALA A 101 -17.74 -7.00 -22.70
C ALA A 101 -17.28 -7.93 -21.56
N TYR A 102 -17.44 -7.47 -20.31
CA TYR A 102 -17.09 -8.26 -19.13
C TYR A 102 -18.01 -9.48 -18.98
N LEU A 103 -19.33 -9.27 -19.07
CA LEU A 103 -20.31 -10.34 -18.91
C LEU A 103 -20.19 -11.41 -20.02
N CYS A 104 -19.84 -11.00 -21.24
CA CYS A 104 -19.57 -11.90 -22.35
C CYS A 104 -18.32 -12.76 -22.11
N ARG A 105 -17.27 -12.20 -21.51
CA ARG A 105 -16.07 -12.95 -21.10
C ARG A 105 -16.42 -14.09 -20.13
N PHE A 106 -17.37 -13.85 -19.22
CA PHE A 106 -17.86 -14.83 -18.24
C PHE A 106 -19.01 -15.70 -18.75
N LYS A 107 -19.36 -15.62 -20.04
CA LYS A 107 -20.42 -16.44 -20.65
C LYS A 107 -21.82 -16.21 -20.05
N ILE A 108 -22.03 -15.02 -19.46
CA ILE A 108 -23.35 -14.58 -18.98
C ILE A 108 -24.14 -13.95 -20.13
N LEU A 109 -23.46 -13.19 -20.99
CA LEU A 109 -24.00 -12.66 -22.23
C LEU A 109 -23.30 -13.29 -23.43
N ASN A 110 -23.97 -13.27 -24.59
CA ASN A 110 -23.43 -13.79 -25.85
C ASN A 110 -22.82 -12.69 -26.75
N ASN A 111 -23.02 -11.42 -26.39
CA ASN A 111 -22.56 -10.27 -27.16
C ASN A 111 -21.76 -9.33 -26.24
N PRO A 112 -20.50 -8.97 -26.58
CA PRO A 112 -19.69 -8.03 -25.82
C PRO A 112 -20.03 -6.55 -26.09
N ASP A 113 -20.95 -6.26 -27.01
CA ASP A 113 -21.18 -4.92 -27.51
C ASP A 113 -22.25 -4.16 -26.72
N CYS A 114 -22.08 -2.84 -26.68
CA CYS A 114 -23.07 -1.87 -26.22
C CYS A 114 -24.26 -1.81 -27.19
N LEU A 115 -25.40 -1.28 -26.71
CA LEU A 115 -26.59 -1.03 -27.53
C LEU A 115 -26.33 -0.07 -28.71
N CYS A 116 -25.24 0.70 -28.68
CA CYS A 116 -24.86 1.56 -29.80
C CYS A 116 -23.99 0.85 -30.85
N GLY A 117 -23.69 -0.44 -30.66
CA GLY A 117 -22.91 -1.26 -31.59
C GLY A 117 -21.39 -1.26 -31.36
N GLU A 118 -20.88 -0.47 -30.42
CA GLU A 118 -19.46 -0.43 -30.07
C GLU A 118 -19.12 -1.39 -28.93
N HIS A 119 -17.83 -1.66 -28.68
CA HIS A 119 -17.41 -2.55 -27.60
C HIS A 119 -17.90 -2.05 -26.23
N GLY A 120 -18.66 -2.87 -25.52
CA GLY A 120 -19.35 -2.49 -24.29
C GLY A 120 -18.46 -2.58 -23.05
N ASP A 121 -17.36 -1.83 -23.01
CA ASP A 121 -16.48 -1.70 -21.84
C ASP A 121 -16.68 -0.37 -21.09
N ILE A 122 -16.08 -0.25 -19.90
CA ILE A 122 -16.23 0.96 -19.10
C ILE A 122 -15.67 2.22 -19.77
N ASP A 123 -14.59 2.10 -20.55
CA ASP A 123 -13.98 3.27 -21.19
C ASP A 123 -14.94 3.84 -22.24
N HIS A 124 -15.61 2.99 -23.00
CA HIS A 124 -16.66 3.39 -23.94
C HIS A 124 -17.80 4.15 -23.22
N TYR A 125 -18.37 3.58 -22.16
CA TYR A 125 -19.46 4.23 -21.41
C TYR A 125 -19.03 5.56 -20.77
N LEU A 126 -17.77 5.68 -20.36
CA LEU A 126 -17.30 6.91 -19.72
C LEU A 126 -16.91 8.01 -20.70
N THR A 127 -16.74 7.71 -22.00
CA THR A 127 -16.01 8.65 -22.87
C THR A 127 -16.59 8.81 -24.27
N SER A 128 -17.33 7.84 -24.80
CA SER A 128 -17.75 7.86 -26.20
C SER A 128 -19.16 7.33 -26.47
N CYS A 129 -19.81 6.67 -25.52
CA CYS A 129 -21.14 6.12 -25.75
C CYS A 129 -22.21 7.20 -25.94
N MET A 130 -22.96 7.13 -27.03
CA MET A 130 -24.03 8.09 -27.31
C MET A 130 -25.13 8.12 -26.23
N TYR A 131 -25.32 7.03 -25.50
CA TYR A 131 -26.35 6.92 -24.45
C TYR A 131 -25.92 7.46 -23.09
N THR A 132 -24.62 7.71 -22.88
CA THR A 132 -24.07 8.26 -21.62
C THR A 132 -23.38 9.60 -21.84
N LYS A 133 -23.70 10.30 -22.92
CA LYS A 133 -23.06 11.55 -23.36
C LYS A 133 -22.98 12.62 -22.27
N ASP A 134 -24.04 12.74 -21.46
CA ASP A 134 -24.12 13.74 -20.39
C ASP A 134 -23.20 13.42 -19.19
N TYR A 135 -22.71 12.19 -19.10
CA TYR A 135 -21.85 11.69 -18.03
C TYR A 135 -20.41 11.45 -18.49
N HIS A 136 -20.07 11.87 -19.71
CA HIS A 136 -18.73 11.65 -20.24
C HIS A 136 -17.67 12.39 -19.42
N LEU A 137 -16.62 11.67 -19.05
CA LEU A 137 -15.44 12.24 -18.45
C LEU A 137 -14.58 12.86 -19.56
N LEU A 138 -14.08 14.07 -19.29
CA LEU A 138 -13.09 14.71 -20.14
C LEU A 138 -11.80 13.87 -20.09
N LEU A 139 -11.57 13.08 -21.15
CA LEU A 139 -10.37 12.26 -21.29
C LEU A 139 -9.13 13.14 -21.44
N PRO A 140 -8.10 12.92 -20.63
CA PRO A 140 -6.75 13.27 -21.01
C PRO A 140 -6.26 12.30 -22.11
N THR A 141 -5.58 12.83 -23.11
CA THR A 141 -5.08 12.04 -24.25
C THR A 141 -3.79 11.28 -23.90
N GLY A 142 -3.66 10.06 -24.44
CA GLY A 142 -2.43 9.25 -24.37
C GLY A 142 -1.94 8.98 -22.94
N ALA A 143 -0.65 9.26 -22.68
CA ALA A 143 0.01 9.04 -21.39
C ALA A 143 -0.63 9.79 -20.20
N ALA A 144 -1.43 10.83 -20.48
CA ALA A 144 -2.13 11.58 -19.44
C ALA A 144 -3.32 10.80 -18.86
N ARG A 145 -3.85 9.77 -19.55
CA ARG A 145 -4.91 8.89 -19.03
C ARG A 145 -4.46 8.18 -17.75
N THR A 146 -3.29 7.54 -17.77
CA THR A 146 -2.77 6.82 -16.60
C THR A 146 -2.51 7.77 -15.42
N HIS A 147 -1.95 8.95 -15.69
CA HIS A 147 -1.72 9.97 -14.65
C HIS A 147 -3.02 10.50 -14.07
N TRP A 148 -4.02 10.79 -14.91
CA TRP A 148 -5.35 11.21 -14.48
C TRP A 148 -6.05 10.13 -13.68
N THR A 149 -6.02 8.88 -14.12
CA THR A 149 -6.63 7.76 -13.39
C THR A 149 -5.95 7.59 -12.04
N ARG A 150 -4.61 7.70 -11.95
CA ARG A 150 -3.90 7.71 -10.67
C ARG A 150 -4.27 8.90 -9.78
N LYS A 151 -4.49 10.08 -10.34
CA LYS A 151 -4.92 11.27 -9.59
C LYS A 151 -6.35 11.12 -9.08
N LEU A 152 -7.25 10.60 -9.91
CA LEU A 152 -8.60 10.19 -9.53
C LEU A 152 -8.53 9.19 -8.37
N CYS A 153 -7.75 8.12 -8.51
CA CYS A 153 -7.52 7.14 -7.44
C CYS A 153 -7.04 7.82 -6.17
N LYS A 154 -6.04 8.70 -6.24
CA LYS A 154 -5.55 9.37 -5.03
C LYS A 154 -6.62 10.17 -4.32
N ASN A 155 -7.44 10.88 -5.10
CA ASN A 155 -8.50 11.72 -4.56
C ASN A 155 -9.69 10.92 -4.01
N TYR A 156 -9.98 9.72 -4.53
CA TYR A 156 -11.16 8.93 -4.10
C TYR A 156 -10.80 7.69 -3.26
N LEU A 157 -9.53 7.29 -3.18
CA LEU A 157 -9.04 6.14 -2.40
C LEU A 157 -8.26 6.53 -1.14
N PHE A 158 -7.63 7.72 -1.10
CA PHE A 158 -6.84 8.17 0.07
C PHE A 158 -7.49 9.32 0.86
N LEU A 159 -8.77 9.63 0.62
CA LEU A 159 -9.53 10.61 1.43
C LEU A 159 -10.24 9.98 2.64
N SER A 160 -9.77 8.84 3.16
CA SER A 160 -10.27 8.27 4.43
C SER A 160 -9.30 8.38 5.61
N ASP A 161 -8.25 9.20 5.52
CA ASP A 161 -7.29 9.41 6.62
C ASP A 161 -7.29 10.87 7.16
N SER A 162 -8.40 11.61 7.03
CA SER A 162 -8.50 12.97 7.60
C SER A 162 -9.73 13.24 8.45
N LEU A 163 -10.42 12.20 8.93
CA LEU A 163 -11.39 12.30 10.02
C LEU A 163 -11.28 11.07 10.91
N ASP A 164 -10.30 11.10 11.83
CA ASP A 164 -10.41 10.75 13.26
C ASP A 164 -9.04 10.92 13.96
#